data_AF-A0A7V9GG63-F1
#
_entry.id   AF-A0A7V9GG63-F1
#
_cell.length_a   1.000
_cell.length_b   1.000
_cell.length_c   1.000
_cell.angle_alpha   90.00
_cell.angle_beta   90.00
_cell.angle_gamma   90.00
#
_symmetry.space_group_name_H-M   'P 1'
#
loop_
_entity.id
_entity.type
_entity.pdbx_description
1 polymer ?
#
loop_
_entity_poly.entity_id
_entity_poly.type
_entity_poly.pdbx_seq_one_letter_code
_entity_poly.pdbx_strand_id
1 'polypeptide(L)' 'MRLLIATLETQGTRASDFARCRPGELVMPHIHACPDEAVDGGCGCRRSLVGFDSHQGVTTFSVADLPLAMDDLADSVRG' A
#
# COMPACT_ATOMS: atom_id res chain seq x y z
N MET A 1 15.58 -5.13 -6.30
CA MET A 1 14.28 -5.38 -6.96
C MET A 1 13.46 -4.11 -6.91
N ARG A 2 12.69 -3.80 -7.96
CA ARG A 2 11.77 -2.66 -7.99
C ARG A 2 10.43 -3.05 -7.40
N LEU A 3 10.06 -2.43 -6.28
CA LEU A 3 8.86 -2.75 -5.52
C LEU A 3 8.11 -1.47 -5.12
N LEU A 4 6.84 -1.62 -4.76
CA LEU A 4 6.01 -0.52 -4.27
C LEU A 4 6.21 -0.37 -2.75
N ILE A 5 6.42 0.86 -2.31
CA ILE A 5 6.51 1.22 -0.89
C ILE A 5 5.51 2.32 -0.54
N ALA A 6 5.03 2.31 0.70
CA ALA A 6 4.26 3.41 1.26
C ALA A 6 5.13 4.68 1.31
N THR A 7 4.55 5.82 0.92
CA THR A 7 5.22 7.14 1.04
C THR A 7 4.23 8.18 1.54
N LEU A 8 4.72 9.27 2.10
CA LEU A 8 3.91 10.46 2.43
C LEU A 8 4.05 11.56 1.36
N GLU A 9 4.85 11.32 0.32
CA GLU A 9 4.96 12.25 -0.79
C GLU A 9 3.60 12.42 -1.47
N THR A 10 3.19 13.67 -1.71
CA THR A 10 1.87 14.07 -2.23
C THR A 10 0.66 13.72 -1.35
N GLN A 11 0.86 13.18 -0.15
CA GLN A 11 -0.23 12.82 0.75
C GLN A 11 -1.07 14.06 1.13
N GLY A 12 -2.39 13.94 1.03
CA GLY A 12 -3.32 15.06 1.24
C GLY A 12 -3.56 15.94 0.01
N THR A 13 -2.96 15.61 -1.16
CA THR A 13 -3.30 16.28 -2.43
C THR A 13 -4.78 16.09 -2.77
N ARG A 14 -5.33 14.92 -2.44
CA ARG A 14 -6.79 14.72 -2.37
C ARG A 14 -7.23 14.74 -0.92
N ALA A 15 -8.38 15.36 -0.66
CA ALA A 15 -8.95 15.44 0.69
C ALA A 15 -9.28 14.05 1.29
N SER A 16 -9.48 13.05 0.43
CA SER A 16 -9.77 11.68 0.81
C SER A 16 -8.50 10.81 0.98
N ASP A 17 -7.30 11.37 0.83
CA ASP A 17 -6.06 10.63 1.02
C ASP A 17 -5.85 10.28 2.51
N PHE A 18 -5.25 9.12 2.74
CA PHE A 18 -4.84 8.65 4.06
C PHE A 18 -3.57 7.79 3.97
N ALA A 19 -2.83 7.76 5.07
CA ALA A 19 -1.66 6.90 5.26
C ALA A 19 -1.69 6.26 6.66
N ARG A 20 -2.03 4.96 6.71
CA ARG A 20 -1.98 4.16 7.94
C ARG A 20 -0.81 3.16 7.95
N CYS A 21 -0.19 2.90 6.79
CA CYS A 21 1.08 2.19 6.68
C CYS A 21 2.24 3.05 7.17
N ARG A 22 3.34 2.41 7.57
CA ARG A 22 4.59 3.11 7.89
C ARG A 22 5.28 3.54 6.59
N PRO A 23 5.80 4.78 6.46
CA PRO A 23 6.55 5.17 5.28
C PRO A 23 7.75 4.24 5.04
N GLY A 24 7.97 3.81 3.80
CA GLY A 24 8.98 2.83 3.41
C GLY A 24 8.53 1.37 3.51
N GLU A 25 7.36 1.08 4.09
CA GLU A 25 6.81 -0.27 4.15
C GLU A 25 6.43 -0.79 2.76
N LEU A 26 6.70 -2.07 2.47
CA LEU A 26 6.23 -2.72 1.24
C LEU A 26 4.70 -2.72 1.19
N VAL A 27 4.14 -2.40 0.02
CA VAL A 27 2.69 -2.38 -0.18
C VAL A 27 2.27 -3.16 -1.42
N MET A 28 1.05 -3.71 -1.39
CA MET A 28 0.46 -4.48 -2.49
C MET A 28 -0.99 -4.06 -2.78
N PRO A 29 -1.49 -4.31 -4.00
CA PRO A 29 -2.91 -4.12 -4.29
C PRO A 29 -3.80 -4.96 -3.39
N HIS A 30 -4.97 -4.43 -3.04
CA HIS A 30 -6.02 -5.25 -2.44
C HIS A 30 -6.43 -6.35 -3.42
N ILE A 31 -6.60 -7.57 -2.91
CA ILE A 31 -7.14 -8.68 -3.70
C ILE A 31 -8.64 -8.51 -3.99
N HIS A 32 -9.35 -7.72 -3.16
CA HIS A 32 -10.78 -7.47 -3.26
C HIS A 32 -11.08 -6.01 -2.91
N ALA A 33 -12.09 -5.44 -3.55
CA ALA A 33 -12.68 -4.16 -3.17
C ALA A 33 -14.14 -4.35 -2.77
N CYS A 34 -14.64 -3.52 -1.85
CA CYS A 34 -16.03 -3.54 -1.45
C CYS A 34 -16.95 -3.29 -2.66
N PRO A 35 -18.06 -4.06 -2.79
CA PRO A 35 -19.11 -3.77 -3.77
C PRO A 35 -19.64 -2.35 -3.58
N ASP A 36 -19.94 -1.67 -4.68
CA ASP A 36 -20.54 -0.32 -4.72
C ASP A 36 -19.75 0.80 -4.00
N GLU A 37 -18.53 0.51 -3.52
CA GLU A 37 -17.65 1.52 -2.92
C GLU A 37 -17.19 2.53 -3.98
N ALA A 38 -17.37 3.82 -3.68
CA ALA A 38 -16.88 4.92 -4.48
C ALA A 38 -15.34 5.04 -4.39
N VAL A 39 -14.70 5.63 -5.40
CA VAL A 39 -13.23 5.84 -5.42
C VAL A 39 -12.72 6.62 -4.20
N ASP A 40 -13.51 7.60 -3.75
CA ASP A 40 -13.26 8.42 -2.56
C ASP A 40 -14.20 8.07 -1.39
N GLY A 41 -14.76 6.85 -1.41
CA GLY A 41 -15.59 6.35 -0.33
C GLY A 41 -14.81 6.12 0.97
N GLY A 42 -15.55 5.88 2.06
CA GLY A 42 -15.00 5.80 3.41
C GLY A 42 -14.12 4.58 3.67
N CYS A 43 -14.26 3.49 2.90
CA CYS A 43 -13.41 2.32 3.02
C CYS A 43 -12.02 2.58 2.40
N GLY A 44 -11.99 3.24 1.25
CA GLY A 44 -10.75 3.55 0.53
C GLY A 44 -10.09 2.36 -0.19
N CYS A 45 -10.71 1.17 -0.18
CA CYS A 45 -10.19 -0.04 -0.84
C CYS A 45 -10.07 0.09 -2.38
N ARG A 46 -10.78 1.05 -2.99
CA ARG A 46 -10.74 1.33 -4.43
C ARG A 46 -9.49 2.09 -4.90
N ARG A 47 -8.70 2.63 -3.97
CA ARG A 47 -7.57 3.53 -4.25
C ARG A 47 -6.31 3.23 -3.45
N SER A 48 -6.46 2.63 -2.27
CA SER A 48 -5.32 2.32 -1.42
C SER A 48 -4.60 1.05 -1.84
N LEU A 49 -3.34 0.91 -1.40
CA LEU A 49 -2.62 -0.35 -1.31
C LEU A 49 -2.53 -0.77 0.17
N VAL A 50 -2.27 -2.05 0.43
CA VAL A 50 -2.14 -2.61 1.78
C VAL A 50 -0.68 -2.90 2.11
N GLY A 51 -0.25 -2.54 3.32
CA GLY A 51 1.09 -2.82 3.83
C GLY A 51 1.29 -4.28 4.23
N PHE A 52 2.46 -4.83 3.89
CA PHE A 52 2.80 -6.23 4.17
C PHE A 52 2.91 -6.55 5.67
N ASP A 53 3.36 -5.60 6.48
CA ASP A 53 3.62 -5.84 7.90
C ASP A 53 2.48 -5.29 8.77
N SER A 54 2.04 -4.07 8.49
CA SER A 54 0.99 -3.40 9.25
C SER A 54 -0.42 -3.91 8.93
N HIS A 55 -0.60 -4.52 7.75
CA HIS A 55 -1.90 -4.81 7.16
C HIS A 55 -2.85 -3.60 7.08
N GLN A 56 -2.28 -2.38 7.10
CA GLN A 56 -3.01 -1.14 7.00
C GLN A 56 -3.03 -0.64 5.55
N GLY A 57 -3.89 0.34 5.27
CA GLY A 57 -3.99 0.95 3.94
C GLY A 57 -3.21 2.26 3.81
N VAL A 58 -2.71 2.54 2.61
CA VAL A 58 -2.13 3.83 2.21
C VAL A 58 -2.55 4.22 0.80
N THR A 59 -2.75 5.50 0.55
CA THR A 59 -3.21 6.04 -0.74
C THR A 59 -2.09 6.64 -1.60
N THR A 60 -0.90 6.84 -1.02
CA THR A 60 0.30 7.31 -1.71
C THR A 60 1.42 6.27 -1.58
N PHE A 61 2.00 5.91 -2.72
CA PHE A 61 3.06 4.91 -2.81
C PHE A 61 4.05 5.31 -3.91
N SER A 62 5.27 4.82 -3.82
CA SER A 62 6.33 5.05 -4.81
C SER A 62 7.02 3.73 -5.16
N VAL A 63 7.74 3.73 -6.29
CA VAL A 63 8.61 2.61 -6.65
C VAL A 63 9.97 2.84 -6.00
N ALA A 64 10.48 1.83 -5.30
CA ALA A 64 11.83 1.82 -4.72
C ALA A 64 12.64 0.64 -5.23
N ASP A 65 13.94 0.88 -5.46
CA ASP A 65 14.93 -0.16 -5.71
C ASP A 65 15.43 -0.69 -4.35
N LEU A 66 14.91 -1.85 -3.93
CA LEU A 66 15.24 -2.47 -2.65
C LEU A 66 16.25 -3.61 -2.81
N PRO A 67 17.19 -3.79 -1.87
CA PRO A 67 18.18 -4.87 -1.90
C PRO A 67 17.57 -6.21 -1.42
N LEU A 68 16.42 -6.60 -2.00
CA LEU A 68 15.70 -7.84 -1.69
C LEU A 68 15.83 -8.85 -2.83
N ALA A 69 15.97 -10.12 -2.46
CA ALA A 69 15.80 -11.27 -3.32
C ALA A 69 14.33 -11.75 -3.30
N MET A 70 13.97 -12.62 -4.26
CA MET A 70 12.62 -13.21 -4.29
C MET A 70 12.33 -14.08 -3.06
N ASP A 71 13.35 -14.73 -2.49
CA ASP A 71 13.19 -15.56 -1.30
C ASP A 71 12.82 -14.73 -0.07
N ASP A 72 13.42 -13.54 0.10
CA ASP A 72 13.06 -12.61 1.19
C ASP A 72 11.56 -12.23 1.14
N LEU A 73 11.05 -12.00 -0.08
CA LEU A 73 9.64 -11.68 -0.29
C LEU A 73 8.74 -12.89 -0.03
N ALA A 74 9.17 -14.09 -0.45
CA ALA A 74 8.42 -15.31 -0.22
C ALA A 74 8.29 -15.63 1.29
N ASP A 75 9.35 -15.41 2.06
CA ASP A 75 9.35 -15.64 3.50
C ASP A 75 8.41 -14.67 4.22
N SER A 76 8.31 -13.42 3.75
CA SER A 76 7.37 -12.43 4.28
C SER A 76 5.90 -12.82 4.09
N VAL A 77 5.56 -13.62 3.07
CA VAL A 77 4.19 -14.09 2.81
C VAL A 77 3.88 -15.37 3.58
N ARG A 78 4.88 -16.21 3.85
CA ARG A 78 4.68 -17.53 4.48
C ARG A 78 4.33 -17.44 5.97
N GLY A 79 4.79 -16.39 6.65
CA GLY A 79 4.59 -16.20 8.09
C GLY A 79 5.54 -17.05 8.92
#